data_AF-T0JNP5-F1
#
_entry.id   AF-T0JNP5-F1
#
_cell.length_a   1.000
_cell.length_b   1.000
_cell.length_c   1.000
_cell.angle_alpha   90.00
_cell.angle_beta   90.00
_cell.angle_gamma   90.00
#
_symmetry.space_group_name_H-M   'P 1'
#
loop_
_entity.id
_entity.type
_entity.pdbx_description
1 polymer ?
#
loop_
_entity_poly.entity_id
_entity_poly.type
_entity_poly.pdbx_seq_one_letter_code
_entity_poly.pdbx_strand_id
1 'polypeptide(L)'
;MPNLTTLLTTKEVAEEELLKLDDKWGKKYPLVINSWNNKWENLSVFFKYPAEIRKTIYTTNIIESVHRQFRKLTKTKGAFPNENSLLKLLYLGIQNASKKWSMPVRNWSLTISQLAIFFEGRLDKYLEV
;
A
#
# COMPACT_ATOMS: atom_id res chain seq x y z
N MET A 1 -7.33 14.67 -16.01
CA MET A 1 -6.53 13.90 -15.02
C MET A 1 -5.67 12.93 -15.80
N PRO A 2 -4.34 12.90 -15.61
CA PRO A 2 -3.48 11.97 -16.35
C PRO A 2 -3.87 10.53 -15.99
N ASN A 3 -4.06 9.74 -17.03
CA ASN A 3 -4.47 8.35 -16.99
C ASN A 3 -3.46 7.50 -16.18
N LEU A 4 -3.96 6.71 -15.23
CA LEU A 4 -3.20 5.79 -14.36
C LEU A 4 -2.53 4.61 -15.11
N THR A 5 -2.43 4.64 -16.45
CA THR A 5 -1.74 3.60 -17.26
C THR A 5 -0.33 3.98 -17.72
N THR A 6 0.19 5.17 -17.42
CA THR A 6 1.50 5.63 -17.93
C THR A 6 2.62 5.64 -16.90
N LEU A 7 2.72 4.63 -16.00
CA LEU A 7 3.87 4.52 -15.08
C LEU A 7 4.45 3.10 -15.07
N LEU A 8 4.95 2.69 -16.23
CA LEU A 8 5.98 1.65 -16.34
C LEU A 8 7.35 2.34 -16.45
N THR A 9 7.66 3.16 -15.46
CA THR A 9 8.97 3.78 -15.33
C THR A 9 9.84 2.83 -14.51
N THR A 10 10.98 2.45 -15.07
CA THR A 10 12.02 1.68 -14.38
C THR A 10 12.56 2.50 -13.20
N LYS A 11 13.40 1.88 -12.37
CA LYS A 11 13.97 2.59 -11.21
C LYS A 11 14.68 3.88 -11.64
N GLU A 12 15.39 3.86 -12.77
CA GLU A 12 16.16 4.97 -13.32
C GLU A 12 15.26 6.15 -13.68
N VAL A 13 14.15 5.91 -14.36
CA VAL A 13 13.21 6.99 -14.71
C VAL A 13 12.55 7.56 -13.44
N ALA A 14 12.32 6.73 -12.43
CA ALA A 14 11.78 7.22 -11.16
C ALA A 14 12.79 8.09 -10.38
N GLU A 15 14.10 7.85 -10.52
CA GLU A 15 15.16 8.71 -9.98
C GLU A 15 15.18 10.07 -10.68
N GLU A 16 15.06 10.08 -12.01
CA GLU A 16 14.96 11.34 -12.77
C GLU A 16 13.73 12.17 -12.37
N GLU A 17 12.58 11.52 -12.18
CA GLU A 17 11.37 12.20 -11.71
C GLU A 17 11.49 12.70 -10.27
N LEU A 18 12.26 12.01 -9.42
CA LEU A 18 12.54 12.47 -8.06
C LEU A 18 13.41 13.74 -8.07
N LEU A 19 14.37 13.85 -9.00
CA LEU A 19 15.16 15.07 -9.19
C LEU A 19 14.27 16.25 -9.64
N LYS A 20 13.37 16.02 -10.62
CA LYS A 20 12.40 17.04 -11.06
C LYS A 20 11.46 17.48 -9.94
N LEU A 21 11.09 16.54 -9.05
CA LEU A 21 10.29 16.84 -7.86
C LEU A 21 11.05 17.76 -6.90
N ASP A 22 12.36 17.52 -6.70
CA ASP A 22 13.22 18.35 -5.87
C ASP A 22 13.39 19.76 -6.46
N ASP A 23 13.64 19.87 -7.77
CA ASP A 23 13.75 21.17 -8.45
C ASP A 23 12.50 22.04 -8.24
N LYS A 24 11.32 21.42 -8.28
CA LYS A 24 10.04 22.12 -8.18
C LYS A 24 9.64 22.41 -6.72
N TRP A 25 9.87 21.48 -5.80
CA TRP A 25 9.30 21.52 -4.45
C TRP A 25 10.32 21.47 -3.32
N GLY A 26 11.57 21.16 -3.59
CA GLY A 26 12.64 21.00 -2.60
C GLY A 26 12.84 22.22 -1.72
N LYS A 27 12.78 23.42 -2.30
CA LYS A 27 12.85 24.68 -1.54
C LYS A 27 11.70 24.85 -0.55
N LYS A 28 10.51 24.36 -0.89
CA LYS A 28 9.30 24.53 -0.07
C LYS A 28 9.15 23.41 0.97
N TYR A 29 9.54 22.19 0.62
CA TYR A 29 9.38 21.00 1.45
C TYR A 29 10.68 20.18 1.55
N PRO A 30 11.78 20.76 2.06
CA PRO A 30 13.10 20.11 2.07
C PRO A 30 13.10 18.82 2.92
N LEU A 31 12.33 18.78 4.01
CA LEU A 31 12.22 17.59 4.87
C LEU A 31 11.56 16.40 4.16
N VAL A 32 10.60 16.69 3.26
CA VAL A 32 9.93 15.63 2.48
C VAL A 32 10.93 15.03 1.51
N ILE A 33 11.59 15.85 0.70
CA ILE A 33 12.60 15.38 -0.26
C ILE A 33 13.72 14.61 0.44
N ASN A 34 14.24 15.14 1.55
CA ASN A 34 15.26 14.46 2.33
C ASN A 34 14.78 13.09 2.84
N SER A 35 13.53 12.97 3.31
CA SER A 35 12.98 11.66 3.71
C SER A 35 12.83 10.70 2.53
N TRP A 36 12.56 11.18 1.32
CA TRP A 36 12.49 10.33 0.13
C TRP A 36 13.89 9.82 -0.25
N ASN A 37 14.88 10.72 -0.31
CA ASN A 37 16.27 10.38 -0.62
C ASN A 37 16.85 9.38 0.38
N ASN A 38 16.69 9.64 1.68
CA ASN A 38 17.23 8.77 2.74
C ASN A 38 16.60 7.36 2.75
N LYS A 39 15.39 7.21 2.22
CA LYS A 39 14.65 5.93 2.17
C LYS A 39 14.58 5.36 0.77
N TRP A 40 15.24 5.98 -0.21
CA TRP A 40 15.09 5.66 -1.63
C TRP A 40 15.41 4.20 -1.93
N GLU A 41 16.46 3.67 -1.29
CA GLU A 41 16.84 2.27 -1.47
C GLU A 41 15.73 1.30 -1.08
N ASN A 42 15.00 1.58 0.01
CA ASN A 42 13.85 0.79 0.44
C ASN A 42 12.62 1.00 -0.46
N LEU A 43 12.34 2.24 -0.84
CA LEU A 43 11.19 2.59 -1.67
C LEU A 43 11.32 2.04 -3.10
N SER A 44 12.54 2.02 -3.64
CA SER A 44 12.82 1.58 -5.00
C SER A 44 12.79 0.06 -5.19
N VAL A 45 12.83 -0.75 -4.12
CA VAL A 45 12.66 -2.22 -4.18
C VAL A 45 11.37 -2.59 -4.91
N PHE A 46 10.35 -1.75 -4.75
CA PHE A 46 9.06 -1.93 -5.39
C PHE A 46 9.13 -2.06 -6.92
N PHE A 47 10.10 -1.40 -7.58
CA PHE A 47 10.28 -1.47 -9.03
C PHE A 47 10.77 -2.84 -9.52
N LYS A 48 11.26 -3.71 -8.63
CA LYS A 48 11.62 -5.10 -8.98
C LYS A 48 10.40 -5.95 -9.35
N TYR A 49 9.20 -5.53 -8.96
CA TYR A 49 7.98 -6.28 -9.21
C TYR A 49 7.33 -5.91 -10.55
N PRO A 50 6.73 -6.89 -11.25
CA PRO A 50 5.86 -6.67 -12.40
C PRO A 50 4.75 -5.65 -12.12
N ALA A 51 4.27 -4.96 -13.16
CA ALA A 51 3.24 -3.91 -13.04
C ALA A 51 1.95 -4.38 -12.34
N GLU A 52 1.54 -5.62 -12.58
CA GLU A 52 0.33 -6.20 -11.99
C GLU A 52 0.45 -6.42 -10.48
N ILE A 53 1.64 -6.76 -9.99
CA ILE A 53 1.94 -6.87 -8.56
C ILE A 53 2.08 -5.48 -7.95
N ARG A 54 2.75 -4.58 -8.69
CA ARG A 54 2.92 -3.19 -8.27
C ARG A 54 1.57 -2.53 -8.01
N LYS A 55 0.61 -2.75 -8.90
CA LYS A 55 -0.73 -2.18 -8.79
C LYS A 55 -1.42 -2.45 -7.47
N THR A 56 -1.32 -3.68 -7.01
CA THR A 56 -1.93 -4.11 -5.75
C THR A 56 -1.25 -3.45 -4.55
N ILE A 57 0.08 -3.33 -4.56
CA ILE A 57 0.85 -2.75 -3.44
C ILE A 57 0.65 -1.23 -3.34
N TYR A 58 0.66 -0.47 -4.44
CA TYR A 58 0.55 0.99 -4.36
C TYR A 58 -0.86 1.46 -3.96
N THR A 59 -1.85 0.57 -4.04
CA THR A 59 -3.24 0.93 -3.73
C THR A 59 -3.42 1.18 -2.23
N THR A 60 -3.48 2.46 -1.84
CA THR A 60 -3.66 2.87 -0.43
C THR A 60 -5.08 2.68 0.09
N ASN A 61 -6.07 2.52 -0.80
CA ASN A 61 -7.50 2.39 -0.46
C ASN A 61 -7.78 1.36 0.64
N ILE A 62 -7.07 0.23 0.63
CA ILE A 62 -7.28 -0.86 1.60
C ILE A 62 -6.86 -0.40 3.01
N ILE A 63 -5.63 0.12 3.13
CA ILE A 63 -5.06 0.58 4.41
C ILE A 63 -5.80 1.83 4.91
N GLU A 64 -6.12 2.77 4.03
CA GLU A 64 -6.87 3.97 4.36
C GLU A 64 -8.28 3.65 4.87
N SER A 65 -8.96 2.67 4.25
CA SER A 65 -10.27 2.19 4.70
C SER A 65 -10.21 1.66 6.14
N VAL A 66 -9.19 0.86 6.47
CA VAL A 66 -8.98 0.35 7.83
C VAL A 66 -8.68 1.50 8.81
N HIS A 67 -7.76 2.40 8.46
CA HIS A 67 -7.45 3.57 9.30
C HIS A 67 -8.67 4.47 9.54
N ARG A 68 -9.51 4.67 8.52
CA ARG A 68 -10.76 5.42 8.65
C ARG A 68 -11.71 4.75 9.64
N GLN A 69 -11.83 3.42 9.60
CA GLN A 69 -12.64 2.66 10.54
C GLN A 69 -12.13 2.82 11.98
N PHE A 70 -10.81 2.73 12.19
CA PHE A 70 -10.23 2.96 13.52
C PHE A 70 -10.47 4.36 14.04
N ARG A 71 -10.20 5.39 13.23
CA ARG A 71 -10.47 6.79 13.59
C ARG A 71 -11.94 7.00 13.94
N LYS A 72 -12.87 6.37 13.20
CA LYS A 72 -14.30 6.47 13.49
C LYS A 72 -14.66 5.87 14.86
N LEU A 73 -14.10 4.72 15.19
CA LEU A 73 -14.36 4.02 16.46
C LEU A 73 -13.75 4.73 17.66
N THR A 74 -12.56 5.32 17.49
CA THR A 74 -11.86 6.01 18.58
C THR A 74 -12.32 7.46 18.75
N LYS A 75 -12.79 8.14 17.71
CA LYS A 75 -13.25 9.55 17.78
C LYS A 75 -14.32 9.80 18.84
N THR A 76 -15.19 8.82 19.10
CA THR A 76 -16.30 8.97 20.07
C THR A 76 -15.93 8.53 21.48
N LYS A 77 -14.72 8.01 21.69
CA LYS A 77 -14.21 7.54 22.99
C LYS A 77 -13.11 8.48 23.47
N GLY A 78 -13.39 9.24 24.53
CA GLY A 78 -12.44 10.23 25.07
C GLY A 78 -11.20 9.59 25.70
N ALA A 79 -11.38 8.57 26.55
CA ALA A 79 -10.30 7.81 27.15
C ALA A 79 -10.69 6.34 27.28
N PHE A 80 -9.68 5.46 27.28
CA PHE A 80 -9.86 4.03 27.48
C PHE A 80 -9.39 3.64 28.88
N PRO A 81 -10.11 2.79 29.62
CA PRO A 81 -9.72 2.37 30.97
C PRO A 81 -8.40 1.58 31.02
N ASN A 82 -8.08 0.85 29.96
CA ASN A 82 -6.84 0.11 29.78
C ASN A 82 -6.63 -0.25 28.29
N GLU A 83 -5.45 -0.76 27.97
CA GLU A 83 -5.07 -1.20 26.61
C GLU A 83 -6.00 -2.30 26.08
N ASN A 84 -6.39 -3.27 26.92
CA ASN A 84 -7.27 -4.37 26.52
C ASN A 84 -8.65 -3.88 26.05
N SER A 85 -9.19 -2.82 26.66
CA SER A 85 -10.45 -2.20 26.24
C SER A 85 -10.33 -1.59 24.83
N LEU A 86 -9.20 -0.96 24.51
CA LEU A 86 -8.94 -0.44 23.17
C LEU A 86 -8.80 -1.58 22.16
N LEU A 87 -7.99 -2.60 22.48
CA LEU A 87 -7.77 -3.75 21.60
C LEU A 87 -9.08 -4.48 21.28
N LYS A 88 -9.94 -4.71 22.28
CA LYS A 88 -11.27 -5.31 22.06
C LYS A 88 -12.14 -4.48 21.12
N LEU A 89 -12.14 -3.15 21.28
CA LEU A 89 -12.90 -2.25 20.41
C LEU A 89 -12.40 -2.31 18.96
N LEU A 90 -11.08 -2.24 18.76
CA LEU A 90 -10.47 -2.32 17.44
C LEU A 90 -10.74 -3.68 16.80
N TYR A 91 -10.60 -4.77 17.55
CA TYR A 91 -10.88 -6.13 17.08
C TYR A 91 -12.31 -6.29 16.56
N LEU A 92 -13.31 -5.88 17.36
CA LEU A 92 -14.71 -5.90 16.95
C LEU A 92 -14.97 -4.99 15.74
N GLY A 93 -14.26 -3.85 15.67
CA GLY A 93 -14.27 -2.95 14.53
C GLY A 93 -13.82 -3.61 13.22
N ILE A 94 -12.70 -4.33 13.27
CA ILE A 94 -12.18 -5.09 12.12
C ILE A 94 -13.14 -6.23 11.76
N GLN A 95 -13.60 -7.02 12.73
CA GLN A 95 -14.56 -8.10 12.46
C GLN A 95 -15.82 -7.59 11.77
N ASN A 96 -16.33 -6.43 12.15
CA ASN A 96 -17.51 -5.86 11.50
C ASN A 96 -17.18 -5.31 10.10
N ALA A 97 -15.99 -4.74 9.90
CA ALA A 97 -15.54 -4.28 8.60
C ALA A 97 -15.30 -5.45 7.62
N SER A 98 -14.71 -6.55 8.09
CA SER A 98 -14.37 -7.71 7.28
C SER A 98 -15.59 -8.41 6.68
N LYS A 99 -16.75 -8.37 7.37
CA LYS A 99 -18.04 -8.83 6.83
C LYS A 99 -18.43 -8.14 5.52
N LYS A 100 -17.89 -6.95 5.25
CA LYS A 100 -18.17 -6.18 4.03
C LYS A 100 -17.10 -6.36 2.95
N TRP A 101 -16.00 -7.08 3.24
CA TRP A 101 -14.92 -7.34 2.29
C TRP A 101 -15.24 -8.58 1.44
N SER A 102 -16.38 -8.56 0.77
CA SER A 102 -16.83 -9.65 -0.12
C SER A 102 -16.39 -9.47 -1.58
N MET A 103 -16.00 -8.25 -1.96
CA MET A 103 -15.63 -7.95 -3.34
C MET A 103 -14.21 -8.45 -3.64
N PRO A 104 -14.02 -9.20 -4.74
CA PRO A 104 -12.70 -9.68 -5.14
C PRO A 104 -11.78 -8.51 -5.51
N VAL A 105 -10.48 -8.69 -5.29
CA VAL A 105 -9.47 -7.72 -5.73
C VAL A 105 -9.49 -7.66 -7.25
N ARG A 106 -9.48 -6.44 -7.80
CA ARG A 106 -9.48 -6.22 -9.25
C ARG A 106 -8.23 -6.84 -9.87
N ASN A 107 -8.39 -7.55 -10.98
CA ASN A 107 -7.31 -8.23 -11.72
C ASN A 107 -6.54 -9.29 -10.90
N TRP A 108 -7.11 -9.81 -9.82
CA TRP A 108 -6.40 -10.73 -8.92
C TRP A 108 -5.88 -12.00 -9.61
N SER A 109 -6.62 -12.54 -10.57
CA SER A 109 -6.20 -13.72 -11.35
C SER A 109 -4.90 -13.47 -12.12
N LEU A 110 -4.72 -12.28 -12.70
CA LEU A 110 -3.48 -11.94 -13.38
C LEU A 110 -2.35 -11.67 -12.40
N THR A 111 -2.63 -10.96 -11.30
CA THR A 111 -1.66 -10.69 -10.24
C THR A 111 -1.12 -11.99 -9.62
N ILE A 112 -1.99 -12.96 -9.32
CA ILE A 112 -1.58 -14.22 -8.69
C ILE A 112 -0.74 -15.09 -9.63
N SER A 113 -1.05 -15.12 -10.92
CA SER A 113 -0.20 -15.79 -11.91
C SER A 113 1.18 -15.17 -12.01
N GLN A 114 1.28 -13.83 -12.00
CA GLN A 114 2.56 -13.13 -11.96
C GLN A 114 3.33 -13.39 -10.67
N LEU A 115 2.65 -13.50 -9.52
CA LEU A 115 3.27 -13.87 -8.25
C LEU A 115 3.81 -15.30 -8.28
N ALA A 116 3.08 -16.24 -8.88
CA ALA A 116 3.52 -17.63 -9.00
C ALA A 116 4.80 -17.76 -9.85
N ILE A 117 4.87 -17.03 -10.97
CA ILE A 117 6.06 -16.99 -11.81
C ILE A 117 7.23 -16.31 -11.10
N PHE A 118 6.98 -15.17 -10.44
CA PHE A 118 8.03 -14.40 -9.77
C PHE A 118 8.57 -15.08 -8.51
N PHE A 119 7.73 -15.87 -7.82
CA PHE A 119 8.06 -16.61 -6.61
C PHE A 119 7.84 -18.12 -6.81
N GLU A 120 8.54 -18.68 -7.79
CA GLU A 120 8.48 -20.09 -8.15
C GLU A 120 8.63 -21.01 -6.91
N GLY A 121 7.76 -22.04 -6.83
CA GLY A 121 7.77 -23.02 -5.73
C GLY A 121 7.19 -22.54 -4.39
N ARG A 122 6.85 -21.25 -4.24
CA ARG A 122 6.32 -20.72 -2.96
C ARG A 122 4.79 -20.78 -2.85
N LEU A 123 4.10 -20.76 -4.00
CA LEU A 123 2.64 -20.68 -4.05
C LEU A 123 1.98 -22.02 -4.39
N ASP A 124 2.74 -23.05 -4.73
CA ASP A 124 2.23 -24.37 -5.17
C ASP A 124 1.28 -25.02 -4.16
N LYS A 125 1.51 -24.80 -2.86
CA LYS A 125 0.62 -25.29 -1.79
C LYS A 125 -0.75 -24.61 -1.76
N TYR A 126 -0.84 -23.38 -2.27
CA TYR A 126 -2.03 -22.52 -2.22
C TYR A 126 -2.73 -22.41 -3.58
N LEU A 127 -2.01 -22.76 -4.64
CA LEU A 127 -2.51 -22.93 -5.99
C LEU A 127 -2.79 -24.42 -6.17
N GLU A 128 -3.87 -24.90 -5.55
CA GLU A 128 -4.36 -26.24 -5.85
C GLU A 128 -4.65 -26.32 -7.35
N VAL A 129 -3.80 -27.05 -8.07
CA VAL A 129 -4.10 -27.62 -9.39
C VAL A 129 -4.61 -29.03 -9.16
#